data_AF-A0AAE3LL40-F1
#
_entry.id   AF-A0AAE3LL40-F1
#
_cell.length_a   1.000
_cell.length_b   1.000
_cell.length_c   1.000
_cell.angle_alpha   90.00
_cell.angle_beta   90.00
_cell.angle_gamma   90.00
#
_symmetry.space_group_name_H-M   'P 1'
#
loop_
_entity.id
_entity.type
_entity.pdbx_description
1 polymer ?
#
loop_
_entity_poly.entity_id
_entity_poly.type
_entity_poly.pdbx_seq_one_letter_code
_entity_poly.pdbx_strand_id
1 'polypeptide(L)'
;MFIFGSGIGVLGNPKKERKLYWKKRKEQKNMNETPFKDGQTLKKIFAEIAKMNIKKHTREIVELVIDGKLSKENIQNILRKHSIRKVEKIKPELLGVLIAYANFVLEDNVITNNEKQNFEFLKMYFVIREGDFYKYKLLETKSIINKQLERLYADNLITQTETESNDLLQEMFDLHYDQFDKMKENFVIKSIEQGAEISNLDTANTNILKTKSTNKLILRVKTFFGKK
;
A
#
# COMPACT_ATOMS: atom_id res chain seq x y z
N MET A 1 -28.79 -39.44 27.92
CA MET A 1 -28.14 -39.60 26.61
C MET A 1 -28.89 -38.69 25.64
N PHE A 2 -28.42 -37.45 25.45
CA PHE A 2 -29.15 -36.41 24.72
C PHE A 2 -28.44 -36.02 23.41
N ILE A 3 -29.10 -36.39 22.32
CA ILE A 3 -29.34 -35.77 21.01
C ILE A 3 -28.43 -34.62 20.52
N PHE A 4 -28.02 -34.77 19.24
CA PHE A 4 -27.40 -33.79 18.33
C PHE A 4 -28.08 -32.42 18.30
N GLY A 5 -27.29 -31.35 18.36
CA GLY A 5 -27.69 -29.97 18.07
C GLY A 5 -26.81 -29.34 17.01
N SER A 6 -27.39 -29.14 15.83
CA SER A 6 -26.84 -28.44 14.68
C SER A 6 -26.47 -27.00 15.03
N GLY A 7 -25.21 -26.62 14.85
CA GLY A 7 -24.73 -25.24 15.01
C GLY A 7 -24.10 -24.75 13.72
N ILE A 8 -24.89 -24.04 12.91
CA ILE A 8 -24.45 -23.29 11.74
C ILE A 8 -23.30 -22.37 12.14
N GLY A 9 -22.11 -22.63 11.58
CA GLY A 9 -20.94 -21.74 11.72
C GLY A 9 -21.28 -20.38 11.14
N VAL A 10 -21.54 -19.41 12.01
CA VAL A 10 -21.75 -18.02 11.64
C VAL A 10 -20.46 -17.52 11.00
N LEU A 11 -20.47 -17.33 9.68
CA LEU A 11 -19.47 -16.53 8.96
C LEU A 11 -19.39 -15.17 9.65
N GLY A 12 -18.35 -14.97 10.46
CA GLY A 12 -18.04 -13.71 11.11
C GLY A 12 -17.98 -12.61 10.06
N ASN A 13 -18.76 -11.55 10.25
CA ASN A 13 -18.75 -10.43 9.32
C ASN A 13 -17.39 -9.71 9.43
N PRO A 14 -16.53 -9.75 8.40
CA PRO A 14 -15.16 -9.23 8.47
C PRO A 14 -15.11 -7.72 8.80
N LYS A 15 -16.20 -6.98 8.53
CA LYS A 15 -16.33 -5.57 8.91
C LYS A 15 -16.50 -5.36 10.42
N LYS A 16 -17.07 -6.33 11.15
CA LYS A 16 -17.27 -6.24 12.61
C LYS A 16 -15.99 -6.59 13.39
N GLU A 17 -15.25 -7.59 12.94
CA GLU A 17 -13.96 -7.98 13.52
C GLU A 17 -12.90 -6.89 13.32
N ARG A 18 -12.85 -6.29 12.12
CA ARG A 18 -11.97 -5.13 11.85
C ARG A 18 -12.33 -3.92 12.71
N LYS A 19 -13.61 -3.61 12.95
CA LYS A 19 -14.01 -2.51 13.88
C LYS A 19 -13.57 -2.75 15.33
N LEU A 20 -13.61 -3.99 15.80
CA LEU A 20 -13.15 -4.35 17.14
C LEU A 20 -11.62 -4.24 17.26
N TYR A 21 -10.89 -4.60 16.20
CA TYR A 21 -9.45 -4.40 16.09
C TYR A 21 -9.06 -2.91 16.13
N TRP A 22 -9.75 -2.04 15.39
CA TRP A 22 -9.52 -0.59 15.41
C TRP A 22 -9.78 0.05 16.77
N LYS A 23 -10.74 -0.47 17.54
CA LYS A 23 -11.05 0.01 18.90
C LYS A 23 -9.94 -0.36 19.88
N LYS A 24 -9.48 -1.62 19.90
CA LYS A 24 -8.37 -2.08 20.74
C LYS A 24 -7.04 -1.39 20.42
N ARG A 25 -6.80 -1.04 19.15
CA ARG A 25 -5.56 -0.37 18.70
C ARG A 25 -5.46 1.10 19.12
N LYS A 26 -6.60 1.79 19.30
CA LYS A 26 -6.62 3.16 19.86
C LYS A 26 -6.29 3.20 21.35
N GLU A 27 -6.62 2.13 22.09
CA GLU A 27 -6.41 2.02 23.53
C GLU A 27 -4.95 1.70 23.92
N GLN A 28 -4.15 1.10 23.03
CA GLN A 28 -2.72 0.78 23.27
C GLN A 28 -1.74 1.94 23.02
N LYS A 29 -2.22 3.14 22.66
CA LYS A 29 -1.38 4.24 22.13
C LYS A 29 -0.82 5.20 23.18
N ASN A 30 -0.39 4.67 24.33
CA ASN A 30 0.42 5.38 25.33
C ASN A 30 1.75 4.64 25.50
N MET A 31 2.88 5.23 25.08
CA MET A 31 4.15 5.25 25.83
C MET A 31 5.31 5.84 25.04
N ASN A 32 6.19 6.50 25.81
CA ASN A 32 7.27 7.41 25.43
C ASN A 32 8.55 6.70 24.95
N GLU A 33 8.46 5.92 23.88
CA GLU A 33 9.65 5.38 23.19
C GLU A 33 9.93 6.19 21.93
N THR A 34 11.20 6.34 21.53
CA THR A 34 11.55 6.87 20.22
C THR A 34 10.75 6.11 19.16
N PRO A 35 9.94 6.78 18.32
CA PRO A 35 8.90 6.11 17.53
C PRO A 35 9.46 5.10 16.51
N PHE A 36 10.74 5.17 16.20
CA PHE A 36 11.40 4.32 15.22
C PHE A 36 12.14 3.18 15.91
N LYS A 37 11.62 1.94 15.79
CA LYS A 37 12.18 0.75 16.45
C LYS A 37 13.41 0.15 15.75
N ASP A 38 13.67 0.56 14.51
CA ASP A 38 14.92 0.29 13.78
C ASP A 38 15.45 1.59 13.17
N GLY A 39 16.12 2.38 14.01
CA GLY A 39 16.66 3.68 13.60
C GLY A 39 17.78 3.57 12.57
N GLN A 40 18.51 2.46 12.48
CA GLN A 40 19.67 2.36 11.60
C GLN A 40 19.24 2.09 10.15
N THR A 41 18.29 1.17 9.94
CA THR A 41 17.70 0.92 8.61
C THR A 41 16.97 2.15 8.10
N LEU A 42 16.17 2.80 8.96
CA LEU A 42 15.48 4.03 8.61
C LEU A 42 16.45 5.14 8.16
N LYS A 43 17.53 5.37 8.93
CA LYS A 43 18.54 6.37 8.59
C LYS A 43 19.23 6.08 7.26
N LYS A 44 19.58 4.81 6.99
CA LYS A 44 20.18 4.40 5.71
C LYS A 44 19.26 4.70 4.53
N ILE A 45 17.99 4.32 4.62
CA ILE A 45 17.00 4.58 3.57
C ILE A 45 16.85 6.09 3.34
N PHE A 46 16.71 6.88 4.41
CA PHE A 46 16.56 8.32 4.28
C PHE A 46 17.82 9.03 3.77
N ALA A 47 19.02 8.49 4.04
CA ALA A 47 20.25 8.97 3.44
C ALA A 47 20.26 8.76 1.91
N GLU A 48 19.72 7.65 1.41
CA GLU A 48 19.54 7.46 -0.03
C GLU A 48 18.46 8.39 -0.62
N ILE A 49 17.35 8.59 0.09
CA ILE A 49 16.31 9.54 -0.34
C ILE A 49 16.84 10.98 -0.39
N ALA A 50 17.72 11.38 0.52
CA ALA A 50 18.32 12.72 0.54
C ALA A 50 19.14 13.04 -0.72
N LYS A 51 19.75 12.00 -1.34
CA LYS A 51 20.51 12.10 -2.59
C LYS A 51 19.62 12.30 -3.82
N MET A 52 18.32 11.99 -3.72
CA MET A 52 17.38 12.18 -4.82
C MET A 52 17.16 13.66 -5.14
N ASN A 53 16.65 13.93 -6.34
CA ASN A 53 16.27 15.27 -6.76
C ASN A 53 14.95 15.69 -6.09
N ILE A 54 15.05 16.20 -4.86
CA ILE A 54 13.94 16.73 -4.06
C ILE A 54 14.15 18.21 -3.74
N LYS A 55 13.05 18.93 -3.48
CA LYS A 55 13.10 20.36 -3.15
C LYS A 55 13.85 20.58 -1.84
N LYS A 56 14.50 21.74 -1.72
CA LYS A 56 15.33 22.08 -0.55
C LYS A 56 14.61 21.93 0.79
N HIS A 57 13.40 22.45 0.92
CA HIS A 57 12.61 22.31 2.16
C HIS A 57 12.27 20.86 2.48
N THR A 58 11.99 20.03 1.47
CA THR A 58 11.72 18.60 1.64
C THR A 58 12.99 17.87 2.08
N ARG A 59 14.15 18.22 1.52
CA ARG A 59 15.45 17.67 1.92
C ARG A 59 15.76 17.98 3.38
N GLU A 60 15.56 19.21 3.83
CA GLU A 60 15.77 19.57 5.24
C GLU A 60 14.86 18.75 6.17
N ILE A 61 13.63 18.41 5.75
CA ILE A 61 12.73 17.53 6.52
C ILE A 61 13.25 16.07 6.52
N VAL A 62 13.75 15.57 5.39
CA VAL A 62 14.40 14.25 5.29
C VAL A 62 15.61 14.17 6.22
N GLU A 63 16.42 15.23 6.29
CA GLU A 63 17.57 15.33 7.20
C GLU A 63 17.16 15.25 8.67
N LEU A 64 16.00 15.80 9.06
CA LEU A 64 15.48 15.62 10.44
C LEU A 64 15.25 14.15 10.79
N VAL A 65 14.85 13.31 9.83
CA VAL A 65 14.68 11.87 10.05
C VAL A 65 16.03 11.19 10.25
N ILE A 66 17.02 11.53 9.42
CA ILE A 66 18.40 11.01 9.51
C ILE A 66 19.02 11.35 10.88
N ASP A 67 18.84 12.59 11.32
CA ASP A 67 19.36 13.09 12.59
C ASP A 67 18.59 12.56 13.81
N GLY A 68 17.44 11.89 13.62
CA GLY A 68 16.56 11.48 14.71
C GLY A 68 15.88 12.66 15.42
N LYS A 69 15.78 13.81 14.76
CA LYS A 69 15.20 15.06 15.28
C LYS A 69 13.83 15.36 14.68
N LEU A 70 13.16 14.37 14.10
CA LEU A 70 11.85 14.55 13.49
C LEU A 70 10.81 14.90 14.57
N SER A 71 10.32 16.14 14.53
CA SER A 71 9.24 16.62 15.38
C SER A 71 8.35 17.59 14.60
N LYS A 72 7.09 17.75 15.03
CA LYS A 72 6.16 18.73 14.42
C LYS A 72 6.72 20.15 14.48
N GLU A 73 7.39 20.49 15.57
CA GLU A 73 8.02 21.79 15.78
C GLU A 73 9.18 22.02 14.80
N ASN A 74 10.07 21.04 14.65
CA ASN A 74 11.20 21.15 13.72
C ASN A 74 10.74 21.23 12.26
N ILE A 75 9.70 20.47 11.88
CA ILE A 75 9.07 20.61 10.57
C ILE A 75 8.52 22.03 10.39
N GLN A 76 7.78 22.55 11.37
CA GLN A 76 7.22 23.91 11.30
C GLN A 76 8.32 24.98 11.19
N ASN A 77 9.45 24.81 11.86
CA ASN A 77 10.60 25.71 11.77
C ASN A 77 11.18 25.73 10.34
N ILE A 78 11.34 24.57 9.70
CA ILE A 78 11.75 24.49 8.29
C ILE A 78 10.71 25.17 7.39
N LEU A 79 9.42 24.90 7.59
CA LEU A 79 8.37 25.53 6.79
C LEU A 79 8.41 27.06 6.90
N ARG A 80 8.58 27.61 8.11
CA ARG A 80 8.72 29.05 8.34
C ARG A 80 9.95 29.63 7.64
N LYS A 81 11.10 28.95 7.73
CA LYS A 81 12.35 29.35 7.05
C LYS A 81 12.17 29.46 5.52
N HIS A 82 11.31 28.63 4.94
CA HIS A 82 10.99 28.61 3.51
C HIS A 82 9.70 29.37 3.15
N SER A 83 9.15 30.19 4.07
CA SER A 83 7.92 30.96 3.86
C SER A 83 6.67 30.11 3.51
N ILE A 84 6.66 28.84 3.91
CA ILE A 84 5.53 27.94 3.73
C ILE A 84 4.65 28.00 4.98
N ARG A 85 3.39 28.40 4.81
CA ARG A 85 2.47 28.58 5.95
C ARG A 85 2.01 27.27 6.58
N LYS A 86 1.87 26.21 5.79
CA LYS A 86 1.22 24.95 6.19
C LYS A 86 1.85 23.76 5.48
N VAL A 87 1.98 22.64 6.19
CA VAL A 87 2.57 21.39 5.66
C VAL A 87 1.78 20.84 4.46
N GLU A 88 0.46 21.07 4.41
CA GLU A 88 -0.39 20.62 3.31
C GLU A 88 0.01 21.19 1.95
N LYS A 89 0.72 22.33 1.92
CA LYS A 89 1.24 22.92 0.68
C LYS A 89 2.39 22.14 0.07
N ILE A 90 3.10 21.34 0.87
CA ILE A 90 4.19 20.47 0.41
C ILE A 90 3.84 18.99 0.51
N LYS A 91 2.55 18.68 0.68
CA LYS A 91 2.05 17.33 0.82
C LYS A 91 2.41 16.44 -0.38
N PRO A 92 2.29 16.88 -1.65
CA PRO A 92 2.70 16.08 -2.80
C PRO A 92 4.19 15.67 -2.76
N GLU A 93 5.07 16.57 -2.30
CA GLU A 93 6.49 16.30 -2.13
C GLU A 93 6.75 15.29 -1.00
N LEU A 94 6.07 15.44 0.14
CA LEU A 94 6.19 14.50 1.26
C LEU A 94 5.63 13.11 0.94
N LEU A 95 4.54 13.04 0.16
CA LEU A 95 4.08 11.77 -0.40
C LEU A 95 5.13 11.15 -1.33
N GLY A 96 5.85 11.96 -2.11
CA GLY A 96 6.98 11.50 -2.92
C GLY A 96 8.09 10.84 -2.07
N VAL A 97 8.40 11.42 -0.90
CA VAL A 97 9.33 10.82 0.08
C VAL A 97 8.82 9.47 0.58
N LEU A 98 7.53 9.35 0.90
CA LEU A 98 6.94 8.08 1.34
C LEU A 98 6.93 7.03 0.22
N ILE A 99 6.67 7.43 -1.03
CA ILE A 99 6.76 6.55 -2.20
C ILE A 99 8.20 6.04 -2.38
N ALA A 100 9.21 6.91 -2.22
CA ALA A 100 10.60 6.49 -2.28
C ALA A 100 10.94 5.50 -1.16
N TYR A 101 10.53 5.79 0.07
CA TYR A 101 10.71 4.89 1.20
C TYR A 101 10.05 3.52 0.97
N ALA A 102 8.81 3.49 0.48
CA ALA A 102 8.12 2.24 0.16
C ALA A 102 8.89 1.43 -0.90
N ASN A 103 9.45 2.07 -1.93
CA ASN A 103 10.25 1.36 -2.93
C ASN A 103 11.50 0.72 -2.35
N PHE A 104 12.16 1.33 -1.36
CA PHE A 104 13.31 0.75 -0.67
C PHE A 104 12.91 -0.44 0.21
N VAL A 105 11.87 -0.29 1.03
CA VAL A 105 11.37 -1.37 1.90
C VAL A 105 10.86 -2.56 1.11
N LEU A 106 10.31 -2.32 -0.09
CA LEU A 106 9.76 -3.37 -0.94
C LEU A 106 10.80 -4.00 -1.87
N GLU A 107 12.09 -3.68 -1.71
CA GLU A 107 13.15 -4.24 -2.54
C GLU A 107 13.42 -5.71 -2.21
N ASP A 108 13.41 -6.07 -0.92
CA ASP A 108 13.60 -7.43 -0.40
C ASP A 108 12.32 -8.28 -0.36
N ASN A 109 11.19 -7.69 -0.78
CA ASN A 109 9.85 -8.28 -0.82
C ASN A 109 9.25 -8.67 0.53
N VAL A 110 9.80 -8.17 1.64
CA VAL A 110 9.30 -8.48 2.98
C VAL A 110 9.10 -7.19 3.76
N ILE A 111 7.84 -6.77 3.92
CA ILE A 111 7.53 -5.64 4.80
C ILE A 111 7.60 -6.12 6.25
N THR A 112 8.61 -5.69 6.99
CA THR A 112 8.68 -5.95 8.42
C THR A 112 7.70 -5.08 9.20
N ASN A 113 7.30 -5.53 10.40
CA ASN A 113 6.47 -4.73 11.30
C ASN A 113 7.11 -3.38 11.66
N ASN A 114 8.44 -3.31 11.74
CA ASN A 114 9.17 -2.08 12.03
C ASN A 114 9.07 -1.08 10.87
N GLU A 115 9.23 -1.53 9.63
CA GLU A 115 9.13 -0.66 8.45
C GLU A 115 7.71 -0.15 8.25
N LYS A 116 6.72 -1.02 8.47
CA LYS A 116 5.31 -0.61 8.52
C LYS A 116 5.08 0.46 9.57
N GLN A 117 5.56 0.27 10.80
CA GLN A 117 5.41 1.25 11.87
C GLN A 117 6.10 2.57 11.53
N ASN A 118 7.32 2.53 11.00
CA ASN A 118 8.05 3.71 10.55
C ASN A 118 7.25 4.47 9.48
N PHE A 119 6.67 3.76 8.50
CA PHE A 119 5.80 4.33 7.48
C PHE A 119 4.59 5.07 8.09
N GLU A 120 3.91 4.44 9.03
CA GLU A 120 2.76 5.02 9.75
C GLU A 120 3.15 6.27 10.55
N PHE A 121 4.30 6.25 11.24
CA PHE A 121 4.79 7.41 11.96
C PHE A 121 5.10 8.58 11.01
N LEU A 122 5.76 8.30 9.89
CA LEU A 122 6.05 9.32 8.89
C LEU A 122 4.78 9.94 8.32
N LYS A 123 3.75 9.13 7.99
CA LYS A 123 2.42 9.64 7.57
C LYS A 123 1.86 10.63 8.59
N MET A 124 1.95 10.31 9.89
CA MET A 124 1.46 11.17 10.96
C MET A 124 2.22 12.51 11.03
N TYR A 125 3.56 12.50 10.93
CA TYR A 125 4.35 13.74 10.96
C TYR A 125 4.14 14.59 9.71
N PHE A 126 3.93 13.98 8.55
CA PHE A 126 3.68 14.64 7.27
C PHE A 126 2.21 15.03 7.06
N VAL A 127 1.33 14.71 8.01
CA VAL A 127 -0.10 15.00 7.97
C VAL A 127 -0.75 14.40 6.70
N ILE A 128 -0.31 13.19 6.36
CA ILE A 128 -0.91 12.36 5.32
C ILE A 128 -2.13 11.67 5.89
N ARG A 129 -3.21 11.67 5.12
CA ARG A 129 -4.51 11.10 5.49
C ARG A 129 -4.93 10.04 4.48
N GLU A 130 -5.90 9.24 4.87
CA GLU A 130 -6.55 8.26 3.99
C GLU A 130 -6.98 8.90 2.66
N GLY A 131 -6.68 8.21 1.56
CA GLY A 131 -6.95 8.67 0.20
C GLY A 131 -5.97 9.71 -0.38
N ASP A 132 -5.02 10.25 0.39
CA ASP A 132 -4.05 11.22 -0.14
C ASP A 132 -3.14 10.58 -1.22
N PHE A 133 -2.72 9.31 -1.04
CA PHE A 133 -1.98 8.58 -2.06
C PHE A 133 -2.79 8.42 -3.35
N TYR A 134 -4.05 8.00 -3.23
CA TYR A 134 -4.97 7.87 -4.36
C TYR A 134 -5.15 9.21 -5.10
N LYS A 135 -5.20 10.33 -4.37
CA LYS A 135 -5.45 11.66 -4.94
C LYS A 135 -4.24 12.27 -5.64
N TYR A 136 -3.05 12.15 -5.04
CA TYR A 136 -1.86 12.90 -5.50
C TYR A 136 -0.77 12.02 -6.11
N LYS A 137 -0.80 10.71 -5.89
CA LYS A 137 0.24 9.75 -6.26
C LYS A 137 -0.32 8.45 -6.83
N LEU A 138 -1.47 8.52 -7.51
CA LEU A 138 -2.19 7.36 -8.04
C LEU A 138 -1.30 6.45 -8.89
N LEU A 139 -0.56 7.02 -9.83
CA LEU A 139 0.25 6.26 -10.78
C LEU A 139 1.43 5.58 -10.08
N GLU A 140 2.13 6.32 -9.21
CA GLU A 140 3.26 5.78 -8.44
C GLU A 140 2.81 4.68 -7.48
N THR A 141 1.73 4.89 -6.74
CA THR A 141 1.15 3.86 -5.85
C THR A 141 0.70 2.63 -6.63
N LYS A 142 -0.01 2.81 -7.76
CA LYS A 142 -0.43 1.71 -8.63
C LYS A 142 0.79 0.93 -9.17
N SER A 143 1.87 1.63 -9.53
CA SER A 143 3.10 1.00 -10.01
C SER A 143 3.76 0.13 -8.94
N ILE A 144 3.83 0.61 -7.70
CA ILE A 144 4.39 -0.17 -6.58
C ILE A 144 3.56 -1.42 -6.34
N ILE A 145 2.24 -1.27 -6.26
CA ILE A 145 1.31 -2.40 -6.03
C ILE A 145 1.47 -3.43 -7.14
N ASN A 146 1.43 -3.02 -8.41
CA ASN A 146 1.59 -3.96 -9.53
C ASN A 146 2.95 -4.67 -9.49
N LYS A 147 4.04 -3.97 -9.19
CA LYS A 147 5.37 -4.57 -9.09
C LYS A 147 5.43 -5.63 -7.98
N GLN A 148 4.77 -5.39 -6.85
CA GLN A 148 4.71 -6.36 -5.76
C GLN A 148 3.83 -7.57 -6.13
N LEU A 149 2.67 -7.35 -6.75
CA LEU A 149 1.82 -8.45 -7.23
C LEU A 149 2.55 -9.31 -8.26
N GLU A 150 3.23 -8.72 -9.24
CA GLU A 150 4.00 -9.46 -10.23
C GLU A 150 5.08 -10.35 -9.61
N ARG A 151 5.66 -9.94 -8.47
CA ARG A 151 6.66 -10.72 -7.74
C ARG A 151 6.02 -11.81 -6.88
N LEU A 152 4.96 -11.46 -6.16
CA LEU A 152 4.22 -12.37 -5.28
C LEU A 152 3.62 -13.54 -6.07
N TYR A 153 3.11 -13.27 -7.27
CA TYR A 153 2.46 -14.28 -8.11
C TYR A 153 3.36 -14.81 -9.24
N ALA A 154 4.67 -14.71 -9.10
CA ALA A 154 5.62 -15.17 -10.12
C ALA A 154 5.54 -16.70 -10.35
N ASP A 155 5.05 -17.45 -9.36
CA ASP A 155 4.86 -18.91 -9.40
C ASP A 155 3.39 -19.34 -9.65
N ASN A 156 2.49 -18.39 -9.90
CA ASN A 156 1.05 -18.59 -10.17
C ASN A 156 0.25 -19.31 -9.05
N LEU A 157 0.75 -19.36 -7.82
CA LEU A 157 0.03 -19.92 -6.68
C LEU A 157 -0.30 -18.81 -5.68
N ILE A 158 -1.52 -18.81 -5.11
CA ILE A 158 -1.83 -17.91 -3.99
C ILE A 158 -1.56 -18.60 -2.68
N THR A 159 -0.54 -18.16 -1.96
CA THR A 159 -0.30 -18.57 -0.58
C THR A 159 -0.96 -17.62 0.44
N GLN A 160 -1.19 -18.11 1.67
CA GLN A 160 -1.69 -17.29 2.79
C GLN A 160 -0.80 -16.05 3.03
N THR A 161 0.51 -16.19 2.84
CA THR A 161 1.52 -15.13 2.96
C THR A 161 1.35 -14.00 1.94
N GLU A 162 0.83 -14.28 0.75
CA GLU A 162 0.56 -13.26 -0.26
C GLU A 162 -0.70 -12.46 0.06
N THR A 163 -1.72 -13.12 0.61
CA THR A 163 -2.93 -12.44 1.11
C THR A 163 -2.58 -11.44 2.20
N GLU A 164 -1.73 -11.85 3.15
CA GLU A 164 -1.24 -10.97 4.21
C GLU A 164 -0.40 -9.81 3.65
N SER A 165 0.43 -10.06 2.64
CA SER A 165 1.22 -9.02 1.97
C SER A 165 0.34 -7.99 1.25
N ASN A 166 -0.77 -8.42 0.64
CA ASN A 166 -1.73 -7.53 -0.01
C ASN A 166 -2.47 -6.64 1.01
N ASP A 167 -2.93 -7.22 2.13
CA ASP A 167 -3.54 -6.46 3.23
C ASP A 167 -2.54 -5.41 3.77
N LEU A 168 -1.25 -5.77 3.91
CA LEU A 168 -0.20 -4.85 4.35
C LEU A 168 0.01 -3.69 3.37
N LEU A 169 0.08 -3.95 2.06
CA LEU A 169 0.23 -2.92 1.03
C LEU A 169 -0.98 -1.97 1.03
N GLN A 170 -2.19 -2.53 1.12
CA GLN A 170 -3.42 -1.74 1.20
C GLN A 170 -3.40 -0.82 2.42
N GLU A 171 -3.00 -1.33 3.59
CA GLU A 171 -2.88 -0.57 4.82
C GLU A 171 -1.80 0.53 4.74
N MET A 172 -0.61 0.21 4.22
CA MET A 172 0.47 1.20 4.11
C MET A 172 0.03 2.43 3.33
N PHE A 173 -0.62 2.22 2.18
CA PHE A 173 -1.07 3.31 1.30
C PHE A 173 -2.43 3.91 1.67
N ASP A 174 -3.05 3.49 2.79
CA ASP A 174 -4.39 3.90 3.22
C ASP A 174 -5.41 3.87 2.08
N LEU A 175 -5.48 2.74 1.37
CA LEU A 175 -6.39 2.55 0.25
C LEU A 175 -7.69 1.87 0.70
N HIS A 176 -8.83 2.38 0.24
CA HIS A 176 -10.08 1.66 0.38
C HIS A 176 -10.06 0.37 -0.46
N TYR A 177 -10.87 -0.62 -0.09
CA TYR A 177 -10.96 -1.90 -0.79
C TYR A 177 -11.19 -1.71 -2.31
N ASP A 178 -12.20 -0.91 -2.66
CA ASP A 178 -12.52 -0.64 -4.07
C ASP A 178 -11.40 0.10 -4.82
N GLN A 179 -10.61 0.93 -4.11
CA GLN A 179 -9.46 1.61 -4.71
C GLN A 179 -8.33 0.62 -4.95
N PHE A 180 -8.05 -0.24 -3.99
CA PHE A 180 -7.01 -1.26 -4.10
C PHE A 180 -7.36 -2.27 -5.20
N ASP A 181 -8.58 -2.80 -5.23
CA ASP A 181 -9.04 -3.74 -6.25
C ASP A 181 -8.93 -3.14 -7.67
N LYS A 182 -9.28 -1.85 -7.85
CA LYS A 182 -9.07 -1.11 -9.11
C LYS A 182 -7.59 -0.99 -9.51
N MET A 183 -6.68 -0.89 -8.54
CA MET A 183 -5.24 -0.83 -8.86
C MET A 183 -4.70 -2.17 -9.36
N LYS A 184 -5.27 -3.29 -8.88
CA LYS A 184 -4.91 -4.66 -9.28
C LYS A 184 -5.40 -5.05 -10.68
N GLU A 185 -6.34 -4.31 -11.27
CA GLU A 185 -6.99 -4.67 -12.54
C GLU A 185 -6.01 -5.07 -13.65
N ASN A 186 -4.95 -4.30 -13.85
CA ASN A 186 -3.97 -4.57 -14.90
C ASN A 186 -3.25 -5.91 -14.68
N PHE A 187 -2.87 -6.17 -13.42
CA PHE A 187 -2.23 -7.42 -13.04
C PHE A 187 -3.18 -8.60 -13.26
N VAL A 188 -4.42 -8.51 -12.76
CA VAL A 188 -5.45 -9.55 -12.92
C VAL A 188 -5.69 -9.87 -14.40
N ILE A 189 -5.83 -8.85 -15.26
CA ILE A 189 -6.00 -9.04 -16.71
C ILE A 189 -4.80 -9.78 -17.31
N LYS A 190 -3.58 -9.35 -16.98
CA LYS A 190 -2.34 -9.96 -17.48
C LYS A 190 -2.21 -11.42 -17.02
N SER A 191 -2.48 -11.72 -15.75
CA SER A 191 -2.46 -13.10 -15.23
C SER A 191 -3.48 -14.00 -15.93
N ILE A 192 -4.69 -13.48 -16.19
CA ILE A 192 -5.72 -14.19 -16.95
C ILE A 192 -5.26 -14.49 -18.38
N GLU A 193 -4.62 -13.52 -19.05
CA GLU A 193 -4.07 -13.69 -20.40
C GLU A 193 -2.94 -14.73 -20.43
N GLN A 194 -2.18 -14.83 -19.34
CA GLN A 194 -1.11 -15.83 -19.15
C GLN A 194 -1.62 -17.21 -18.73
N GLY A 195 -2.93 -17.38 -18.56
CA GLY A 195 -3.56 -18.67 -18.28
C GLY A 195 -3.90 -18.94 -16.82
N ALA A 196 -3.76 -17.96 -15.92
CA ALA A 196 -4.15 -18.12 -14.52
C ALA A 196 -5.67 -18.33 -14.36
N GLU A 197 -6.04 -19.16 -13.40
CA GLU A 197 -7.44 -19.34 -13.00
C GLU A 197 -7.90 -18.17 -12.13
N ILE A 198 -9.10 -17.66 -12.42
CA ILE A 198 -9.63 -16.45 -11.77
C ILE A 198 -10.02 -16.72 -10.31
N SER A 199 -10.39 -17.96 -9.97
CA SER A 199 -10.59 -18.39 -8.58
C SER A 199 -9.34 -18.22 -7.73
N ASN A 200 -8.17 -18.21 -8.38
CA ASN A 200 -6.87 -18.03 -7.76
C ASN A 200 -6.37 -16.59 -7.94
N LEU A 201 -7.25 -15.62 -8.17
CA LEU A 201 -6.92 -14.21 -8.16
C LEU A 201 -7.83 -13.55 -7.12
N ASP A 202 -7.25 -13.02 -6.04
CA ASP A 202 -8.00 -12.30 -5.00
C ASP A 202 -8.54 -10.97 -5.57
N THR A 203 -9.68 -11.01 -6.27
CA THR A 203 -10.36 -9.83 -6.81
C THR A 203 -11.88 -9.96 -6.74
N ALA A 204 -12.56 -8.86 -6.39
CA ALA A 204 -14.02 -8.79 -6.40
C ALA A 204 -14.58 -8.17 -7.68
N ASN A 205 -13.73 -7.68 -8.59
CA ASN A 205 -14.17 -6.98 -9.78
C ASN A 205 -14.65 -7.94 -10.87
N THR A 206 -15.93 -8.28 -10.80
CA THR A 206 -16.64 -9.11 -11.80
C THR A 206 -16.69 -8.50 -13.20
N ASN A 207 -16.40 -7.20 -13.39
CA ASN A 207 -16.35 -6.61 -14.73
C ASN A 207 -15.11 -7.07 -15.52
N ILE A 208 -14.02 -7.47 -14.83
CA ILE A 208 -12.84 -8.08 -15.46
C ILE A 208 -13.20 -9.45 -16.08
N LEU A 209 -14.20 -10.14 -15.53
CA LEU A 209 -14.71 -11.40 -16.10
C LEU A 209 -15.40 -11.19 -17.45
N LYS A 210 -16.04 -10.02 -17.65
CA LYS A 210 -16.76 -9.70 -18.89
C LYS A 210 -15.79 -9.43 -20.05
N THR A 211 -14.64 -8.80 -19.79
CA THR A 211 -13.59 -8.55 -20.79
C THR A 211 -12.98 -9.84 -21.35
N LYS A 212 -12.90 -10.93 -20.57
CA LYS A 212 -12.49 -12.26 -21.06
C LYS A 212 -13.49 -12.81 -22.08
N SER A 213 -14.79 -12.58 -21.89
CA SER A 213 -15.83 -12.98 -22.84
C SER A 213 -15.73 -12.22 -24.17
N THR A 214 -15.51 -10.90 -24.12
CA THR A 214 -15.36 -10.08 -25.33
C THR A 214 -14.06 -10.39 -26.08
N ASN A 215 -12.92 -10.54 -25.39
CA ASN A 215 -11.66 -10.88 -26.05
C ASN A 215 -11.66 -12.32 -26.62
N LYS A 216 -12.30 -13.28 -25.94
CA LYS A 216 -12.50 -14.64 -26.46
C LYS A 216 -13.44 -14.67 -27.67
N LEU A 217 -14.47 -13.81 -27.69
CA LEU A 217 -15.34 -13.62 -28.85
C LEU A 217 -14.58 -12.98 -30.03
N ILE A 218 -13.78 -11.93 -29.79
CA ILE A 218 -12.98 -11.26 -30.82
C ILE A 218 -11.92 -12.20 -31.41
N LEU A 219 -11.26 -13.02 -30.59
CA LEU A 219 -10.31 -14.05 -31.04
C LEU A 219 -11.00 -15.14 -31.88
N ARG A 220 -12.21 -15.58 -31.49
CA ARG A 220 -13.01 -16.54 -32.27
C ARG A 220 -13.50 -15.96 -33.60
N VAL A 221 -13.88 -14.67 -33.63
CA VAL A 221 -14.29 -13.99 -34.86
C VAL A 221 -13.09 -13.83 -35.80
N LYS A 222 -11.91 -13.44 -35.31
CA LYS A 222 -10.70 -13.37 -36.15
C LYS A 222 -10.27 -14.72 -36.74
N THR A 223 -10.39 -15.82 -35.99
CA THR A 223 -10.08 -17.16 -36.53
C THR A 223 -11.14 -17.69 -37.50
N PHE A 224 -12.40 -17.26 -37.38
CA PHE A 224 -13.46 -17.58 -38.34
C PHE A 224 -13.41 -16.75 -39.63
N PHE A 225 -12.98 -15.48 -39.56
CA PHE A 225 -12.94 -14.58 -40.72
C PHE A 225 -11.54 -14.43 -41.36
N GLY A 226 -10.49 -14.99 -40.78
CA GLY A 226 -9.12 -14.96 -41.29
C GLY A 226 -8.71 -16.15 -42.18
N LYS A 227 -9.64 -17.07 -42.49
CA LYS A 227 -9.44 -18.14 -43.50
C LYS A 227 -10.28 -17.80 -44.74
N LYS A 228 -9.75 -16.94 -45.61
CA LYS A 228 -10.16 -16.83 -47.01
C LYS A 228 -8.93 -16.70 -47.87
#